data_AF-A0A0J7Y2J0-F1
#
_entry.id   AF-A0A0J7Y2J0-F1
#
_cell.length_a   1.000
_cell.length_b   1.000
_cell.length_c   1.000
_cell.angle_alpha   90.00
_cell.angle_beta   90.00
_cell.angle_gamma   90.00
#
_symmetry.space_group_name_H-M   'P 1'
#
loop_
_entity.id
_entity.type
_entity.pdbx_description
1 polymer ?
#
loop_
_entity_poly.entity_id
_entity_poly.type
_entity_poly.pdbx_seq_one_letter_code
_entity_poly.pdbx_strand_id
1 'polypeptide(L)' 'MIHGDDRGLQAARARAYALAETGQFDNSHAVQQALIAEGWPNAGLALGSDYARKAVGERCRAAKAH' A
#
# COMPACT_ATOMS: atom_id res chain seq x y z
N MET A 1 -12.23 -22.63 -4.42
CA MET A 1 -12.81 -21.36 -3.93
C MET A 1 -11.67 -20.51 -3.38
N ILE A 2 -11.17 -19.56 -4.19
CA ILE A 2 -10.11 -18.64 -3.82
C ILE A 2 -10.80 -17.33 -3.44
N HIS A 3 -11.12 -17.13 -2.17
CA HIS A 3 -11.64 -15.85 -1.63
C HIS A 3 -10.77 -15.33 -0.47
N GLY A 4 -9.80 -16.13 0.00
CA GLY A 4 -8.87 -15.72 1.06
C GLY A 4 -7.80 -14.75 0.57
N ASP A 5 -7.33 -14.93 -0.66
CA ASP A 5 -6.29 -14.09 -1.27
C ASP A 5 -6.78 -12.65 -1.47
N ASP A 6 -7.99 -12.45 -2.00
CA ASP A 6 -8.63 -11.15 -2.15
C ASP A 6 -8.80 -10.39 -0.83
N ARG A 7 -9.17 -11.08 0.26
CA ARG A 7 -9.35 -10.44 1.56
C ARG A 7 -8.02 -9.98 2.15
N GLY A 8 -6.99 -10.81 2.05
CA GLY A 8 -5.62 -10.45 2.44
C GLY A 8 -5.09 -9.29 1.59
N LEU A 9 -5.26 -9.36 0.27
CA LEU A 9 -4.87 -8.31 -0.67
C LEU A 9 -5.57 -6.99 -0.39
N GLN A 10 -6.89 -7.01 -0.14
CA GLN A 10 -7.65 -5.82 0.22
C GLN A 10 -7.19 -5.24 1.56
N ALA A 11 -6.91 -6.07 2.56
CA ALA A 11 -6.39 -5.62 3.85
C ALA A 11 -5.02 -4.96 3.72
N ALA A 12 -4.09 -5.58 2.98
CA ALA A 12 -2.77 -5.01 2.70
C ALA A 12 -2.88 -3.67 1.94
N ARG A 13 -3.81 -3.57 0.99
CA ARG A 13 -4.06 -2.36 0.21
C ARG A 13 -4.70 -1.24 1.04
N ALA A 14 -5.67 -1.56 1.90
CA ALA A 14 -6.23 -0.61 2.85
C ALA A 14 -5.16 -0.09 3.81
N ARG A 15 -4.25 -0.96 4.25
CA ARG A 15 -3.13 -0.56 5.09
C ARG A 15 -2.10 0.29 4.35
N ALA A 16 -1.84 -0.02 3.09
CA ALA A 16 -1.01 0.81 2.21
C ALA A 16 -1.58 2.23 2.07
N TYR A 17 -2.91 2.38 1.95
CA TYR A 17 -3.53 3.70 1.90
C TYR A 17 -3.39 4.46 3.22
N ALA A 18 -3.64 3.80 4.36
CA ALA A 18 -3.45 4.43 5.66
C ALA A 18 -2.01 4.93 5.87
N LEU A 19 -1.00 4.15 5.45
CA LEU A 19 0.40 4.55 5.48
C LEU A 19 0.70 5.68 4.49
N ALA A 20 0.11 5.67 3.30
CA ALA A 20 0.28 6.76 2.35
C ALA A 20 -0.28 8.08 2.88
N GLU A 21 -1.38 8.02 3.64
CA GLU A 21 -2.02 9.17 4.28
C GLU A 21 -1.23 9.76 5.45
N THR A 22 -0.27 9.03 6.05
CA THR A 22 0.59 9.60 7.10
C THR A 22 1.61 10.59 6.54
N GLY A 23 1.85 10.60 5.22
CA GLY A 23 2.87 11.42 4.57
C GLY A 23 4.31 11.02 4.93
N GLN A 24 4.49 9.93 5.69
CA GLN A 24 5.79 9.48 6.19
C GLN A 24 6.63 8.77 5.12
N PHE A 25 5.99 8.38 4.01
CA PHE A 25 6.63 7.70 2.89
C PHE A 25 6.62 8.60 1.65
N ASP A 26 7.67 8.49 0.83
CA ASP A 26 7.79 9.26 -0.42
C ASP A 26 7.15 8.58 -1.63
N ASN A 27 7.12 7.25 -1.63
CA ASN A 27 6.63 6.47 -2.76
C ASN A 27 5.99 5.16 -2.31
N SER A 28 5.28 4.54 -3.25
CA SER A 28 4.59 3.27 -3.04
C SER A 28 5.54 2.12 -2.71
N HIS A 29 6.81 2.21 -3.12
CA HIS A 29 7.83 1.20 -2.81
C HIS A 29 8.24 1.24 -1.32
N ALA A 30 8.37 2.44 -0.73
CA ALA A 30 8.65 2.62 0.68
C ALA A 30 7.47 2.14 1.54
N VAL A 31 6.24 2.45 1.14
CA VAL A 31 5.02 1.90 1.76
C VAL A 31 5.01 0.37 1.68
N GLN A 32 5.36 -0.21 0.52
CA GLN A 32 5.44 -1.66 0.36
C GLN A 32 6.47 -2.28 1.32
N GLN A 33 7.67 -1.70 1.45
CA GLN A 33 8.68 -2.23 2.36
C GLN A 33 8.27 -2.12 3.82
N ALA A 34 7.62 -1.03 4.22
CA ALA A 34 7.08 -0.87 5.57
C ALA A 34 6.02 -1.93 5.89
N LEU A 35 5.10 -2.17 4.95
CA LEU A 35 4.10 -3.23 5.09
C LEU A 35 4.72 -4.61 5.21
N ILE A 36 5.74 -4.93 4.41
CA ILE A 36 6.45 -6.21 4.51
C ILE A 36 7.11 -6.34 5.89
N ALA A 37 7.72 -5.26 6.40
CA ALA A 37 8.32 -5.23 7.74
C ALA A 37 7.26 -5.34 8.87
N GLU A 38 6.05 -4.82 8.66
CA GLU A 38 4.90 -4.99 9.56
C GLU A 38 4.29 -6.41 9.54
N GLY A 39 4.74 -7.28 8.62
CA GLY A 39 4.23 -8.64 8.49
C GLY A 39 3.13 -8.83 7.43
N TRP A 40 3.07 -7.95 6.43
CA TRP A 40 2.19 -8.08 5.26
C TRP A 40 2.98 -8.59 4.04
N PRO A 41 3.23 -9.90 3.92
CA PRO A 41 4.00 -10.47 2.81
C PRO A 41 3.32 -10.29 1.44
N ASN A 42 2.00 -10.11 1.45
CA ASN A 42 1.17 -9.88 0.28
C ASN A 42 1.13 -8.41 -0.18
N ALA A 43 1.85 -7.49 0.48
CA ALA A 43 1.92 -6.09 0.09
C ALA A 43 2.47 -5.92 -1.34
N GLY A 44 3.43 -6.74 -1.75
CA GLY A 44 3.97 -6.74 -3.11
C GLY A 44 2.94 -7.14 -4.17
N LEU A 45 2.01 -8.05 -3.84
CA LEU A 45 0.90 -8.41 -4.72
C LEU A 45 -0.18 -7.31 -4.72
N ALA A 46 -0.50 -6.75 -3.55
CA ALA A 46 -1.49 -5.68 -3.38
C ALA A 46 -1.11 -4.40 -4.13
N LEU A 47 0.20 -4.09 -4.16
CA LEU A 47 0.80 -2.95 -4.85
C LEU A 47 1.45 -3.34 -6.19
N GLY A 48 1.21 -4.56 -6.67
CA GLY A 48 1.75 -5.05 -7.93
C GLY A 48 1.11 -4.39 -9.15
N SER A 49 -0.16 -3.98 -9.04
CA SER A 49 -0.87 -3.27 -10.11
C SER A 49 -0.40 -1.83 -10.25
N ASP A 50 -0.17 -1.40 -11.49
CA ASP A 50 0.21 -0.01 -11.82
C ASP A 50 -0.76 1.02 -11.23
N TYR A 51 -2.06 0.74 -11.30
CA TYR A 51 -3.11 1.55 -10.67
C TYR A 51 -2.90 1.72 -9.16
N ALA A 52 -2.58 0.63 -8.44
CA ALA A 52 -2.38 0.68 -6.99
C ALA A 52 -1.13 1.50 -6.63
N ARG A 53 -0.04 1.34 -7.40
CA ARG A 53 1.17 2.16 -7.21
C ARG A 53 0.88 3.63 -7.43
N LYS A 54 0.18 3.98 -8.52
CA LYS A 54 -0.17 5.37 -8.82
C LYS A 54 -1.05 5.97 -7.73
N ALA A 55 -2.09 5.25 -7.33
CA ALA A 55 -3.02 5.65 -6.28
C ALA A 55 -2.36 5.84 -4.90
N VAL A 56 -1.37 5.02 -4.54
CA VAL A 56 -0.57 5.19 -3.31
C VAL A 56 0.38 6.37 -3.44
N GLY A 57 1.06 6.54 -4.58
CA GLY A 57 1.97 7.65 -4.82
C GLY A 57 1.27 9.01 -4.80
N GLU A 58 0.07 9.10 -5.37
CA GLU A 58 -0.77 10.31 -5.31
C GLU A 58 -1.16 10.65 -3.87
N ARG A 59 -1.55 9.66 -3.06
CA ARG A 59 -1.88 9.85 -1.64
C ARG A 59 -0.68 10.27 -0.80
N CYS A 60 0.47 9.62 -0.98
CA CYS A 60 1.73 10.02 -0.34
C CYS A 60 2.05 11.49 -0.61
N ARG A 61 1.94 11.91 -1.87
CA ARG A 61 2.19 13.29 -2.28
C ARG A 61 1.17 14.25 -1.67
N ALA A 62 -0.10 13.87 -1.66
CA ALA A 62 -1.17 14.68 -1.06
C ALA A 62 -0.98 14.84 0.46
N ALA A 63 -0.61 13.77 1.17
CA ALA A 63 -0.36 13.79 2.60
C ALA A 63 0.87 14.62 2.98
N LYS A 64 1.92 14.59 2.15
CA LYS A 64 3.10 15.47 2.33
C LYS A 64 2.84 16.94 2.04
N ALA A 65 1.82 17.25 1.25
CA ALA A 65 1.45 18.62 0.90
C ALA A 65 0.60 19.30 1.98
N HIS A 66 0.29 18.60 3.07
CA HIS A 66 -0.60 19.02 4.15
C HIS A 66 0.17 19.37 5.43
#